data_AF-A0A1I5F1Q4-F1
#
_entry.id   AF-A0A1I5F1Q4-F1
#
_cell.length_a   1.000
_cell.length_b   1.000
_cell.length_c   1.000
_cell.angle_alpha   90.00
_cell.angle_beta   90.00
_cell.angle_gamma   90.00
#
_symmetry.space_group_name_H-M   'P 1'
#
loop_
_entity.id
_entity.type
_entity.pdbx_description
1 polymer ?
#
loop_
_entity_poly.entity_id
_entity_poly.type
_entity_poly.pdbx_seq_one_letter_code
_entity_poly.pdbx_strand_id
1 'polypeptide(L)'
;MTILNEETRRKLRELNLSEFIEAIELQSQGVDYNILSFEDRLKVAVDYVYQKKYNSRVQSLIRLSKFRIPNAVLSDVHYVDRGLDHQTMITLSSCQFIDMSSSIIFHGFAGSGKSYLACAIGRQACMQGIRTRYIRIPDLLILRDEASLAKQGISRLLKKFSSYKLLILDEWLLDSLSDEQQHFLFELIERRHDCSSTIFCTQFKKDEWHARLGGGVHADAMMDRIVHNAIWVFSGTLNMRKYLANVNNPFES
;
A
#
# COMPACT_ATOMS: atom_id res chain seq x y z
N MET A 1 -11.50 9.11 43.36
CA MET A 1 -10.02 9.30 43.37
C MET A 1 -9.48 8.67 42.11
N THR A 2 -8.72 9.41 41.30
CA THR A 2 -8.02 8.84 40.15
C THR A 2 -7.03 7.79 40.65
N ILE A 3 -7.15 6.54 40.20
CA ILE A 3 -6.35 5.39 40.67
C ILE A 3 -4.84 5.63 40.46
N LEU A 4 -4.48 6.41 39.44
CA LEU A 4 -3.11 6.78 39.13
C LEU A 4 -2.78 8.17 39.69
N ASN A 5 -1.63 8.28 40.36
CA ASN A 5 -1.08 9.59 40.73
C ASN A 5 -0.52 10.33 39.48
N GLU A 6 -0.38 11.65 39.60
CA GLU A 6 0.08 12.51 38.49
C GLU A 6 1.51 12.17 38.04
N GLU A 7 2.38 11.73 38.95
CA GLU A 7 3.75 11.35 38.59
C GLU A 7 3.79 10.09 37.70
N THR A 8 2.93 9.10 37.96
CA THR A 8 2.81 7.89 37.13
C THR A 8 2.24 8.24 35.76
N ARG A 9 1.25 9.14 35.69
CA ARG A 9 0.72 9.65 34.42
C ARG A 9 1.80 10.34 33.59
N ARG A 10 2.64 11.18 34.21
CA ARG A 10 3.80 11.81 33.53
C ARG A 10 4.77 10.76 32.98
N LYS A 11 5.18 9.79 33.80
CA LYS A 11 6.10 8.71 33.39
C LYS A 11 5.52 7.89 32.23
N LEU A 12 4.23 7.55 32.27
CA LEU A 12 3.56 6.84 31.18
C LEU A 12 3.57 7.65 29.88
N ARG A 13 3.35 8.96 29.93
CA ARG A 13 3.44 9.83 28.74
C ARG A 13 4.87 9.89 28.18
N GLU A 14 5.88 10.00 29.03
CA GLU A 14 7.30 10.02 28.61
C GLU A 14 7.75 8.69 27.98
N LEU A 15 7.17 7.56 28.41
CA LEU A 15 7.39 6.25 27.81
C LEU A 15 6.55 6.00 26.55
N ASN A 16 5.78 7.00 26.08
CA ASN A 16 4.79 6.88 25.00
C ASN A 16 3.70 5.84 25.30
N LEU A 17 3.28 5.65 26.55
CA LEU A 17 2.23 4.71 27.00
C LEU A 17 1.00 5.46 27.54
N SER A 18 0.64 6.59 26.93
CA SER A 18 -0.51 7.40 27.36
C SER A 18 -1.83 6.63 27.35
N GLU A 19 -2.00 5.68 26.43
CA GLU A 19 -3.19 4.83 26.30
C GLU A 19 -3.39 3.92 27.52
N PHE A 20 -2.32 3.67 28.30
CA PHE A 20 -2.39 2.87 29.53
C PHE A 20 -3.14 3.61 30.65
N ILE A 21 -3.13 4.95 30.61
CA ILE A 21 -3.92 5.79 31.51
C ILE A 21 -5.41 5.58 31.23
N GLU A 22 -5.80 5.65 29.94
CA GLU A 22 -7.18 5.38 29.52
C GLU A 22 -7.62 3.97 29.89
N ALA A 23 -6.77 2.96 29.70
CA ALA A 23 -7.06 1.58 30.03
C ALA A 23 -7.40 1.40 31.53
N ILE A 24 -6.60 2.01 32.42
CA ILE A 24 -6.82 1.95 33.86
C ILE A 24 -8.08 2.74 34.26
N GLU A 25 -8.34 3.88 33.62
CA GLU A 25 -9.55 4.67 33.87
C GLU A 25 -10.81 3.90 33.46
N LEU A 26 -10.81 3.20 32.32
CA LEU A 26 -11.92 2.34 31.90
C LEU A 26 -12.17 1.20 32.90
N GLN A 27 -11.12 0.55 33.40
CA GLN A 27 -11.26 -0.50 34.41
C GLN A 27 -11.80 0.02 35.74
N SER A 28 -11.47 1.25 36.11
CA SER A 28 -11.95 1.88 37.34
C SER A 28 -13.46 2.19 37.33
N GLN A 29 -14.03 2.34 36.15
CA GLN A 29 -15.44 2.68 35.95
C GLN A 29 -16.33 1.45 35.77
N GLY A 30 -15.79 0.32 35.31
CA GLY A 30 -16.57 -0.90 35.08
C GLY A 30 -16.68 -1.77 36.32
N VAL A 31 -17.92 -2.07 36.74
CA VAL A 31 -18.21 -2.91 37.91
C VAL A 31 -17.71 -4.35 37.71
N ASP A 32 -17.71 -4.84 36.47
CA ASP A 32 -17.28 -6.19 36.09
C ASP A 32 -15.78 -6.45 36.32
N TYR A 33 -14.95 -5.39 36.33
CA TYR A 33 -13.52 -5.52 36.55
C TYR A 33 -13.16 -5.80 38.01
N ASN A 34 -14.07 -5.59 38.96
CA ASN A 34 -13.82 -5.87 40.38
C ASN A 34 -13.81 -7.37 40.70
N ILE A 35 -14.37 -8.20 39.81
CA ILE A 35 -14.43 -9.67 39.97
C ILE A 35 -13.18 -10.32 39.37
N LEU A 36 -12.47 -9.62 38.48
CA LEU A 36 -11.28 -10.11 37.81
C LEU A 36 -10.05 -10.06 38.72
N SER A 37 -9.16 -11.05 38.56
CA SER A 37 -7.86 -11.04 39.23
C SER A 37 -7.01 -9.86 38.76
N PHE A 38 -5.96 -9.52 39.53
CA PHE A 38 -4.99 -8.50 39.08
C PHE A 38 -4.37 -8.88 37.72
N GLU A 39 -4.06 -10.16 37.52
CA GLU A 39 -3.44 -10.65 36.29
C GLU A 39 -4.37 -10.48 35.08
N ASP A 40 -5.65 -10.82 35.23
CA ASP A 40 -6.65 -10.65 34.17
C ASP A 40 -6.87 -9.18 33.83
N ARG A 41 -6.94 -8.30 34.85
CA ARG A 41 -7.03 -6.86 34.64
C ARG A 41 -5.81 -6.31 33.92
N LEU A 42 -4.62 -6.75 34.30
CA LEU A 42 -3.38 -6.33 33.64
C LEU A 42 -3.37 -6.79 32.17
N LYS A 43 -3.77 -8.03 31.91
CA LYS A 43 -3.88 -8.58 30.55
C LYS A 43 -4.83 -7.74 29.69
N VAL A 44 -6.03 -7.43 30.18
CA VAL A 44 -7.00 -6.59 29.45
C VAL A 44 -6.44 -5.19 29.19
N ALA A 45 -5.73 -4.59 30.15
CA ALA A 45 -5.09 -3.28 29.95
C ALA A 45 -4.01 -3.33 28.86
N VAL A 46 -3.15 -4.35 28.89
CA VAL A 46 -2.10 -4.56 27.90
C VAL A 46 -2.70 -4.79 26.51
N ASP A 47 -3.73 -5.63 26.40
CA ASP A 47 -4.42 -5.90 25.13
C ASP A 47 -5.06 -4.63 24.56
N TYR A 48 -5.72 -3.82 25.39
CA TYR A 48 -6.28 -2.52 24.97
C TYR A 48 -5.20 -1.58 24.43
N VAL A 49 -4.09 -1.42 25.16
CA VAL A 49 -3.00 -0.53 24.74
C VAL A 49 -2.32 -1.04 23.47
N TYR A 50 -2.08 -2.34 23.37
CA TYR A 50 -1.54 -2.97 22.19
C TYR A 50 -2.42 -2.70 20.96
N GLN A 51 -3.74 -2.94 21.07
CA GLN A 51 -4.69 -2.68 19.99
C GLN A 51 -4.74 -1.21 19.59
N LYS A 52 -4.79 -0.29 20.56
CA LYS A 52 -4.79 1.16 20.28
C LYS A 52 -3.52 1.60 19.55
N LYS A 53 -2.35 1.17 20.01
CA LYS A 53 -1.07 1.49 19.36
C LYS A 53 -0.96 0.88 17.98
N TYR A 54 -1.38 -0.37 17.84
CA TYR A 54 -1.40 -1.07 16.55
C TYR A 54 -2.28 -0.31 15.55
N ASN A 55 -3.50 0.05 15.95
CA ASN A 55 -4.43 0.82 15.11
C ASN A 55 -3.83 2.18 14.72
N SER A 56 -3.24 2.93 15.67
CA SER A 56 -2.57 4.20 15.41
C SER A 56 -1.39 4.07 14.44
N ARG A 57 -0.61 2.99 14.55
CA ARG A 57 0.48 2.66 13.62
C ARG A 57 -0.07 2.37 12.22
N VAL A 58 -1.10 1.52 12.10
CA VAL A 58 -1.74 1.19 10.82
C VAL A 58 -2.28 2.45 10.14
N GLN A 59 -3.00 3.31 10.87
CA GLN A 59 -3.51 4.57 10.34
C GLN A 59 -2.40 5.49 9.86
N SER A 60 -1.28 5.54 10.60
CA SER A 60 -0.10 6.29 10.18
C SER A 60 0.53 5.73 8.90
N LEU A 61 0.63 4.40 8.76
CA LEU A 61 1.13 3.77 7.54
C LEU A 61 0.23 4.08 6.33
N ILE A 62 -1.09 3.96 6.48
CA ILE A 62 -2.06 4.29 5.42
C ILE A 62 -1.95 5.76 5.00
N ARG A 63 -1.82 6.68 5.97
CA ARG A 63 -1.63 8.11 5.68
C ARG A 63 -0.32 8.41 4.97
N LEU A 64 0.77 7.75 5.37
CA LEU A 64 2.10 7.94 4.80
C LEU A 64 2.25 7.30 3.42
N SER A 65 1.44 6.29 3.09
CA SER A 65 1.47 5.65 1.78
C SER A 65 0.97 6.57 0.65
N LYS A 66 0.12 7.55 0.98
CA LYS A 66 -0.62 8.46 0.06
C LYS A 66 -1.33 7.71 -1.07
N PHE A 67 -2.14 6.72 -0.72
CA PHE A 67 -3.02 6.07 -1.70
C PHE A 67 -3.91 7.10 -2.41
N ARG A 68 -4.09 6.95 -3.73
CA ARG A 68 -5.04 7.75 -4.52
C ARG A 68 -6.48 7.54 -4.04
N ILE A 69 -6.79 6.32 -3.58
CA ILE A 69 -8.10 5.94 -3.05
C ILE A 69 -7.90 5.38 -1.63
N PRO A 70 -7.85 6.23 -0.59
CA PRO A 70 -7.56 5.79 0.79
C PRO A 70 -8.58 4.79 1.34
N ASN A 71 -9.83 4.88 0.87
CA ASN A 71 -10.94 4.04 1.30
C ASN A 71 -11.05 2.71 0.53
N ALA A 72 -10.12 2.40 -0.37
CA ALA A 72 -10.12 1.14 -1.10
C ALA A 72 -9.89 -0.04 -0.15
N VAL A 73 -10.80 -1.00 -0.14
CA VAL A 73 -10.75 -2.22 0.68
C VAL A 73 -11.06 -3.43 -0.19
N LEU A 74 -10.50 -4.59 0.16
CA LEU A 74 -10.71 -5.80 -0.62
C LEU A 74 -12.14 -6.36 -0.52
N SER A 75 -12.83 -6.08 0.59
CA SER A 75 -14.23 -6.49 0.82
C SER A 75 -15.21 -5.87 -0.18
N ASP A 76 -14.90 -4.67 -0.67
CA ASP A 76 -15.80 -3.89 -1.52
C ASP A 76 -15.47 -4.07 -3.00
N VAL A 77 -14.57 -5.01 -3.32
CA VAL A 77 -14.22 -5.34 -4.70
C VAL A 77 -15.40 -6.03 -5.37
N HIS A 78 -15.88 -5.44 -6.46
CA HIS A 78 -16.89 -6.08 -7.30
C HIS A 78 -16.25 -7.14 -8.20
N TYR A 79 -16.75 -8.38 -8.13
CA TYR A 79 -16.28 -9.53 -8.90
C TYR A 79 -17.24 -9.98 -10.02
N VAL A 80 -18.54 -9.75 -9.85
CA VAL A 80 -19.59 -10.20 -10.79
C VAL A 80 -19.39 -9.56 -12.16
N ASP A 81 -19.51 -10.36 -13.23
CA ASP A 81 -19.38 -9.96 -14.64
C ASP A 81 -18.11 -9.18 -15.03
N ARG A 82 -17.11 -9.20 -14.15
CA ARG A 82 -15.85 -8.47 -14.34
C ARG A 82 -14.78 -9.34 -14.98
N GLY A 83 -14.83 -10.65 -14.79
CA GLY A 83 -13.76 -11.56 -15.20
C GLY A 83 -12.48 -11.41 -14.37
N LEU A 84 -12.59 -10.85 -13.16
CA LEU A 84 -11.51 -10.77 -12.19
C LEU A 84 -11.42 -12.10 -11.42
N ASP A 85 -10.23 -12.71 -11.38
CA ASP A 85 -10.05 -13.97 -10.65
C ASP A 85 -10.09 -13.76 -9.13
N HIS A 86 -11.16 -14.28 -8.53
CA HIS A 86 -11.40 -14.21 -7.09
C HIS A 86 -10.33 -14.98 -6.28
N GLN A 87 -9.86 -16.12 -6.78
CA GLN A 87 -8.91 -16.97 -6.05
C GLN A 87 -7.53 -16.28 -5.97
N THR A 88 -7.09 -15.68 -7.07
CA THR A 88 -5.88 -14.85 -7.08
C THR A 88 -6.03 -13.67 -6.11
N MET A 89 -7.16 -12.96 -6.09
CA MET A 89 -7.36 -11.83 -5.18
C MET A 89 -7.33 -12.23 -3.70
N ILE A 90 -7.90 -13.39 -3.32
CA ILE A 90 -7.78 -13.93 -1.96
C ILE A 90 -6.31 -14.22 -1.64
N THR A 91 -5.59 -14.89 -2.55
CA THR A 91 -4.18 -15.22 -2.35
C THR A 91 -3.34 -13.95 -2.13
N LEU A 92 -3.59 -12.91 -2.91
CA LEU A 92 -2.93 -11.61 -2.77
C LEU A 92 -3.29 -10.87 -1.48
N SER A 93 -4.48 -11.11 -0.92
CA SER A 93 -4.89 -10.52 0.36
C SER A 93 -4.03 -10.97 1.55
N SER A 94 -3.40 -12.15 1.44
CA SER A 94 -2.46 -12.65 2.45
C SER A 94 -1.17 -11.84 2.52
N CYS A 95 -0.86 -11.06 1.47
CA CYS A 95 0.40 -10.33 1.29
C CYS A 95 1.67 -11.21 1.27
N GLN A 96 1.56 -12.54 1.17
CA GLN A 96 2.71 -13.46 1.11
C GLN A 96 3.65 -13.18 -0.07
N PHE A 97 3.13 -12.62 -1.16
CA PHE A 97 3.95 -12.20 -2.31
C PHE A 97 5.04 -11.17 -1.89
N ILE A 98 4.81 -10.41 -0.82
CA ILE A 98 5.75 -9.41 -0.30
C ILE A 98 7.00 -10.09 0.25
N ASP A 99 6.83 -11.21 0.94
CA ASP A 99 7.92 -12.00 1.52
C ASP A 99 8.74 -12.71 0.45
N MET A 100 8.11 -13.04 -0.68
CA MET A 100 8.76 -13.65 -1.86
C MET A 100 9.38 -12.60 -2.81
N SER A 101 9.32 -11.31 -2.47
CA SER A 101 9.74 -10.20 -3.34
C SER A 101 9.07 -10.23 -4.75
N SER A 102 7.89 -10.84 -4.87
CA SER A 102 7.18 -10.99 -6.14
C SER A 102 6.45 -9.71 -6.52
N SER A 103 6.48 -9.37 -7.80
CA SER A 103 5.74 -8.20 -8.31
C SER A 103 4.29 -8.57 -8.63
N ILE A 104 3.39 -7.58 -8.61
CA ILE A 104 2.02 -7.74 -9.09
C ILE A 104 1.82 -6.79 -10.26
N ILE A 105 1.26 -7.30 -11.35
CA ILE A 105 0.95 -6.48 -12.53
C ILE A 105 -0.56 -6.51 -12.74
N PHE A 106 -1.21 -5.40 -12.38
CA PHE A 106 -2.60 -5.15 -12.73
C PHE A 106 -2.68 -4.59 -14.14
N HIS A 107 -3.31 -5.33 -15.05
CA HIS A 107 -3.49 -4.91 -16.44
C HIS A 107 -4.97 -4.84 -16.84
N GLY A 108 -5.29 -3.97 -17.80
CA GLY A 108 -6.65 -3.75 -18.33
C GLY A 108 -6.91 -2.30 -18.72
N PHE A 109 -8.04 -2.03 -19.37
CA PHE A 109 -8.34 -0.70 -19.92
C PHE A 109 -8.62 0.37 -18.85
N ALA A 110 -8.67 1.65 -19.25
CA ALA A 110 -8.94 2.75 -18.32
C ALA A 110 -10.33 2.64 -17.66
N GLY A 111 -10.37 2.70 -16.33
CA GLY A 111 -11.63 2.56 -15.57
C GLY A 111 -11.97 1.12 -15.16
N SER A 112 -11.16 0.13 -15.52
CA SER A 112 -11.33 -1.27 -15.06
C SER A 112 -11.09 -1.50 -13.57
N GLY A 113 -10.56 -0.51 -12.83
CA GLY A 113 -10.34 -0.60 -11.38
C GLY A 113 -8.94 -0.99 -10.92
N LYS A 114 -7.92 -0.96 -11.80
CA LYS A 114 -6.50 -1.25 -11.44
C LYS A 114 -6.01 -0.48 -10.21
N SER A 115 -6.12 0.85 -10.22
CA SER A 115 -5.68 1.70 -9.11
C SER A 115 -6.42 1.40 -7.81
N TYR A 116 -7.71 1.00 -7.89
CA TYR A 116 -8.48 0.59 -6.73
C TYR A 116 -7.94 -0.73 -6.14
N LEU A 117 -7.75 -1.75 -6.98
CA LEU A 117 -7.21 -3.05 -6.57
C LEU A 117 -5.82 -2.89 -5.93
N ALA A 118 -4.95 -2.09 -6.55
CA ALA A 118 -3.63 -1.80 -6.00
C ALA A 118 -3.71 -1.07 -4.65
N CYS A 119 -4.57 -0.06 -4.52
CA CYS A 119 -4.78 0.62 -3.24
C CYS A 119 -5.35 -0.32 -2.17
N ALA A 120 -6.28 -1.22 -2.53
CA ALA A 120 -6.88 -2.16 -1.61
C ALA A 120 -5.85 -3.18 -1.07
N ILE A 121 -5.01 -3.75 -1.94
CA ILE A 121 -3.89 -4.61 -1.51
C ILE A 121 -2.88 -3.81 -0.70
N GLY A 122 -2.52 -2.59 -1.15
CA GLY A 122 -1.60 -1.72 -0.43
C GLY A 122 -2.09 -1.40 0.99
N ARG A 123 -3.41 -1.17 1.14
CA ARG A 123 -4.04 -0.95 2.44
C ARG A 123 -4.00 -2.20 3.30
N GLN A 124 -4.25 -3.39 2.74
CA GLN A 124 -4.08 -4.64 3.48
C GLN A 124 -2.64 -4.85 3.96
N ALA A 125 -1.64 -4.54 3.13
CA ALA A 125 -0.25 -4.58 3.55
C ALA A 125 0.00 -3.61 4.73
N CYS A 126 -0.55 -2.39 4.69
CA CYS A 126 -0.46 -1.46 5.82
C CYS A 126 -1.19 -1.97 7.07
N MET A 127 -2.31 -2.66 6.92
CA MET A 127 -3.00 -3.33 8.03
C MET A 127 -2.11 -4.39 8.66
N GLN A 128 -1.33 -5.13 7.87
CA GLN A 128 -0.31 -6.06 8.38
C GLN A 128 0.98 -5.37 8.89
N GLY A 129 0.99 -4.04 9.00
CA GLY A 129 2.13 -3.27 9.51
C GLY A 129 3.27 -3.04 8.51
N ILE A 130 3.04 -3.33 7.23
CA ILE A 130 4.02 -3.20 6.14
C ILE A 130 4.04 -1.76 5.61
N ARG A 131 5.25 -1.24 5.44
CA ARG A 131 5.47 0.12 4.92
C ARG A 131 5.29 0.17 3.41
N THR A 132 4.18 0.77 2.99
CA THR A 132 3.78 0.88 1.58
C THR A 132 3.87 2.32 1.08
N ARG A 133 4.15 2.52 -0.21
CA ARG A 133 4.05 3.83 -0.88
C ARG A 133 3.32 3.69 -2.21
N TYR A 134 2.38 4.60 -2.47
CA TYR A 134 1.72 4.77 -3.76
C TYR A 134 2.23 6.02 -4.46
N ILE A 135 2.48 5.92 -5.76
CA ILE A 135 2.78 7.08 -6.62
C ILE A 135 2.40 6.76 -8.08
N ARG A 136 1.95 7.77 -8.83
CA ARG A 136 1.80 7.65 -10.29
C ARG A 136 3.15 7.86 -10.95
N ILE A 137 3.43 7.17 -12.06
CA ILE A 137 4.70 7.36 -12.78
C ILE A 137 4.95 8.81 -13.18
N PRO A 138 3.98 9.56 -13.76
CA PRO A 138 4.19 10.98 -14.05
C PRO A 138 4.63 11.80 -12.83
N ASP A 139 3.99 11.59 -11.66
CA ASP A 139 4.34 12.31 -10.43
C ASP A 139 5.75 11.92 -9.93
N LEU A 140 6.15 10.66 -10.09
CA LEU A 140 7.49 10.19 -9.75
C LEU A 140 8.56 10.81 -10.65
N LEU A 141 8.27 10.96 -11.95
CA LEU A 141 9.17 11.57 -12.92
C LEU A 141 9.34 13.08 -12.67
N ILE A 142 8.28 13.79 -12.28
CA ILE A 142 8.39 15.18 -11.83
C ILE A 142 9.34 15.30 -10.63
N LEU A 143 9.18 14.44 -9.61
CA LEU A 143 10.08 14.42 -8.45
C LEU A 143 11.54 14.10 -8.85
N ARG A 144 11.73 13.27 -9.87
CA ARG A 144 13.04 12.95 -10.43
C ARG A 144 13.63 14.20 -11.08
N ASP A 145 12.87 14.94 -11.89
CA ASP A 145 13.35 16.11 -12.61
C ASP A 145 13.73 17.22 -11.61
N GLU A 146 12.91 17.46 -10.58
CA GLU A 146 13.26 18.33 -9.45
C GLU A 146 14.54 17.88 -8.72
N ALA A 147 14.67 16.58 -8.47
CA ALA A 147 15.82 16.02 -7.77
C ALA A 147 17.11 16.06 -8.61
N SER A 148 17.03 16.22 -9.93
CA SER A 148 18.19 16.38 -10.82
C SER A 148 18.92 17.72 -10.60
N LEU A 149 18.19 18.74 -10.14
CA LEU A 149 18.73 20.09 -9.90
C LEU A 149 19.59 20.17 -8.63
N ALA A 150 19.46 19.20 -7.72
CA ALA A 150 20.18 19.17 -6.47
C ALA A 150 21.33 18.16 -6.48
N LYS A 151 22.45 18.51 -5.85
CA LYS A 151 23.58 17.58 -5.66
C LYS A 151 23.10 16.31 -4.94
N GLN A 152 23.29 15.15 -5.56
CA GLN A 152 22.84 13.83 -5.07
C GLN A 152 21.31 13.66 -4.93
N GLY A 153 20.49 14.55 -5.50
CA GLY A 153 19.03 14.47 -5.32
C GLY A 153 18.45 13.17 -5.90
N ILE A 154 18.86 12.76 -7.10
CA ILE A 154 18.45 11.49 -7.73
C ILE A 154 18.78 10.28 -6.83
N SER A 155 20.00 10.22 -6.30
CA SER A 155 20.43 9.13 -5.42
C SER A 155 19.58 9.05 -4.13
N ARG A 156 19.25 10.22 -3.54
CA ARG A 156 18.34 10.29 -2.38
C ARG A 156 16.93 9.83 -2.74
N LEU A 157 16.43 10.20 -3.91
CA LEU A 157 15.11 9.80 -4.40
C LEU A 157 15.05 8.29 -4.61
N LEU A 158 16.03 7.70 -5.29
CA LEU A 158 16.17 6.26 -5.47
C LEU A 158 16.23 5.52 -4.13
N LYS A 159 17.05 6.00 -3.18
CA LYS A 159 17.13 5.43 -1.82
C LYS A 159 15.78 5.49 -1.10
N LYS A 160 15.06 6.61 -1.22
CA LYS A 160 13.73 6.78 -0.62
C LYS A 160 12.73 5.77 -1.18
N PHE A 161 12.60 5.67 -2.51
CA PHE A 161 11.60 4.81 -3.15
C PHE A 161 11.96 3.32 -3.15
N SER A 162 13.24 2.97 -3.13
CA SER A 162 13.67 1.57 -2.91
C SER A 162 13.42 1.09 -1.47
N SER A 163 13.43 1.99 -0.47
CA SER A 163 13.25 1.60 0.95
C SER A 163 11.85 1.11 1.35
N TYR A 164 10.84 1.27 0.49
CA TYR A 164 9.49 0.78 0.80
C TYR A 164 9.39 -0.73 0.54
N LYS A 165 8.86 -1.47 1.52
CA LYS A 165 8.64 -2.92 1.37
C LYS A 165 7.63 -3.23 0.26
N LEU A 166 6.63 -2.36 0.10
CA LEU A 166 5.71 -2.37 -1.03
C LEU A 166 5.69 -1.00 -1.72
N LEU A 167 6.01 -0.96 -3.01
CA LEU A 167 5.87 0.23 -3.85
C LEU A 167 4.78 -0.01 -4.89
N ILE A 168 3.86 0.93 -5.02
CA ILE A 168 2.79 0.90 -6.02
C ILE A 168 3.08 2.00 -7.04
N LEU A 169 3.26 1.59 -8.28
CA LEU A 169 3.51 2.43 -9.44
C LEU A 169 2.26 2.40 -10.33
N ASP A 170 1.43 3.45 -10.21
CA ASP A 170 0.24 3.60 -11.05
C ASP A 170 0.58 4.28 -12.38
N GLU A 171 -0.24 4.01 -13.39
CA GLU A 171 -0.09 4.55 -14.76
C GLU A 171 1.27 4.19 -15.39
N TRP A 172 1.68 2.94 -15.21
CA TRP A 172 2.92 2.38 -15.74
C TRP A 172 2.94 2.40 -17.28
N LEU A 173 3.96 3.06 -17.84
CA LEU A 173 4.24 3.23 -19.27
C LEU A 173 3.13 3.92 -20.07
N LEU A 174 2.29 4.72 -19.42
CA LEU A 174 1.23 5.49 -20.08
C LEU A 174 1.80 6.43 -21.15
N ASP A 175 2.80 7.21 -20.76
CA ASP A 175 3.52 8.15 -21.61
C ASP A 175 4.90 7.60 -22.03
N SER A 176 5.45 8.15 -23.12
CA SER A 176 6.81 7.85 -23.54
C SER A 176 7.83 8.40 -22.54
N LEU A 177 8.90 7.65 -22.29
CA LEU A 177 9.98 8.02 -21.38
C LEU A 177 11.15 8.64 -22.16
N SER A 178 11.81 9.64 -21.59
CA SER A 178 13.15 10.05 -22.06
C SER A 178 14.22 9.07 -21.56
N ASP A 179 15.38 9.05 -22.20
CA ASP A 179 16.50 8.15 -21.86
C ASP A 179 16.89 8.25 -20.37
N GLU A 180 16.93 9.47 -19.84
CA GLU A 180 17.24 9.69 -18.43
C GLU A 180 16.13 9.19 -17.49
N GLN A 181 14.85 9.29 -17.88
CA GLN A 181 13.73 8.77 -17.10
C GLN A 181 13.73 7.24 -17.13
N GLN A 182 14.03 6.64 -18.29
CA GLN A 182 14.22 5.20 -18.44
C GLN A 182 15.36 4.71 -17.54
N HIS A 183 16.51 5.38 -17.54
CA HIS A 183 17.65 5.04 -16.69
C HIS A 183 17.30 5.14 -15.19
N PHE A 184 16.57 6.19 -14.79
CA PHE A 184 16.09 6.32 -13.42
C PHE A 184 15.17 5.17 -13.00
N LEU A 185 14.19 4.81 -13.85
CA LEU A 185 13.28 3.69 -13.57
C LEU A 185 14.03 2.36 -13.55
N PHE A 186 15.01 2.16 -14.44
CA PHE A 186 15.87 0.98 -14.45
C PHE A 186 16.58 0.82 -13.10
N GLU A 187 17.28 1.86 -12.64
CA GLU A 187 17.98 1.86 -11.36
C GLU A 187 17.03 1.66 -10.17
N LEU A 188 15.82 2.22 -10.22
CA LEU A 188 14.81 1.99 -9.18
C LEU A 188 14.36 0.52 -9.13
N ILE A 189 14.10 -0.08 -10.29
CA ILE A 189 13.68 -1.48 -10.41
C ILE A 189 14.83 -2.40 -9.99
N GLU A 190 16.06 -2.11 -10.39
CA GLU A 190 17.27 -2.84 -10.00
C GLU A 190 17.39 -2.95 -8.49
N ARG A 191 17.31 -1.81 -7.78
CA ARG A 191 17.43 -1.77 -6.32
C ARG A 191 16.32 -2.50 -5.58
N ARG A 192 15.20 -2.75 -6.25
CA ARG A 192 14.03 -3.41 -5.68
C ARG A 192 13.97 -4.88 -6.01
N HIS A 193 14.60 -5.31 -7.11
CA HIS A 193 14.67 -6.69 -7.55
C HIS A 193 15.15 -7.60 -6.41
N ASP A 194 14.44 -8.70 -6.19
CA ASP A 194 14.63 -9.69 -5.11
C ASP A 194 14.64 -9.16 -3.66
N CYS A 195 14.50 -7.85 -3.44
CA CYS A 195 14.60 -7.23 -2.11
C CYS A 195 13.24 -6.72 -1.58
N SER A 196 12.32 -6.36 -2.47
CA SER A 196 11.04 -5.76 -2.14
C SER A 196 10.02 -5.90 -3.26
N SER A 197 8.74 -5.91 -2.93
CA SER A 197 7.68 -6.13 -3.93
C SER A 197 7.17 -4.84 -4.55
N THR A 198 6.81 -4.90 -5.83
CA THR A 198 6.28 -3.74 -6.57
C THR A 198 4.97 -4.09 -7.25
N ILE A 199 3.96 -3.23 -7.11
CA ILE A 199 2.70 -3.34 -7.83
C ILE A 199 2.72 -2.35 -8.98
N PHE A 200 2.53 -2.84 -10.20
CA PHE A 200 2.43 -2.04 -11.41
C PHE A 200 0.98 -2.02 -11.88
N CYS A 201 0.44 -0.84 -12.17
CA CYS A 201 -0.85 -0.70 -12.84
C CYS A 201 -0.64 -0.17 -14.25
N THR A 202 -0.93 -1.01 -15.25
CA THR A 202 -0.73 -0.66 -16.66
C THR A 202 -1.99 -0.88 -17.48
N GLN A 203 -2.12 -0.18 -18.60
CA GLN A 203 -3.15 -0.46 -19.59
C GLN A 203 -2.65 -1.33 -20.75
N PHE A 204 -1.36 -1.63 -20.80
CA PHE A 204 -0.72 -2.31 -21.91
C PHE A 204 -0.44 -3.77 -21.59
N LYS A 205 -0.48 -4.60 -22.63
CA LYS A 205 -0.09 -6.01 -22.53
C LYS A 205 1.42 -6.13 -22.43
N LYS A 206 1.90 -7.29 -21.95
CA LYS A 206 3.33 -7.61 -21.80
C LYS A 206 4.14 -7.30 -23.07
N ASP A 207 3.61 -7.68 -24.23
CA ASP A 207 4.32 -7.56 -25.52
C ASP A 207 4.55 -6.11 -25.95
N GLU A 208 3.77 -5.17 -25.41
CA GLU A 208 3.90 -3.73 -25.69
C GLU A 208 4.95 -3.05 -24.79
N TRP A 209 5.38 -3.69 -23.70
CA TRP A 209 6.27 -3.06 -22.73
C TRP A 209 7.66 -2.81 -23.29
N HIS A 210 8.21 -3.75 -24.08
CA HIS A 210 9.56 -3.63 -24.62
C HIS A 210 9.72 -2.34 -25.43
N ALA A 211 8.80 -2.08 -26.37
CA ALA A 211 8.81 -0.87 -27.18
C ALA A 211 8.58 0.40 -26.34
N ARG A 212 7.68 0.36 -25.35
CA ARG A 212 7.39 1.51 -24.48
C ARG A 212 8.51 1.84 -23.49
N LEU A 213 9.37 0.86 -23.19
CA LEU A 213 10.59 1.03 -22.41
C LEU A 213 11.76 1.52 -23.26
N GLY A 214 11.57 1.93 -24.52
CA GLY A 214 12.63 2.40 -25.40
C GLY A 214 13.36 1.30 -26.18
N GLY A 215 13.03 0.02 -25.93
CA GLY A 215 13.63 -1.14 -26.57
C GLY A 215 15.10 -1.40 -26.20
N GLY A 216 15.66 -2.42 -26.83
CA GLY A 216 17.06 -2.82 -26.66
C GLY A 216 17.36 -3.41 -25.28
N VAL A 217 18.66 -3.50 -24.99
CA VAL A 217 19.17 -4.25 -23.83
C VAL A 217 18.63 -3.73 -22.49
N HIS A 218 18.42 -2.42 -22.35
CA HIS A 218 17.85 -1.85 -21.13
C HIS A 218 16.38 -2.25 -20.92
N ALA A 219 15.56 -2.26 -21.98
CA ALA A 219 14.18 -2.70 -21.90
C ALA A 219 14.08 -4.19 -21.57
N ASP A 220 14.92 -5.02 -22.22
CA ASP A 220 15.02 -6.46 -21.92
C ASP A 220 15.36 -6.70 -20.45
N ALA A 221 16.37 -5.99 -19.95
CA ALA A 221 16.83 -6.10 -18.57
C ALA A 221 15.76 -5.69 -17.54
N MET A 222 14.97 -4.65 -17.83
CA MET A 222 13.83 -4.25 -16.97
C MET A 222 12.71 -5.28 -17.02
N MET A 223 12.36 -5.75 -18.21
CA MET A 223 11.30 -6.73 -18.38
C MET A 223 11.63 -8.04 -17.68
N ASP A 224 12.87 -8.53 -17.80
CA ASP A 224 13.31 -9.74 -17.11
C ASP A 224 13.10 -9.60 -15.58
N ARG A 225 13.59 -8.51 -14.99
CA ARG A 225 13.47 -8.24 -13.54
C ARG A 225 12.04 -8.07 -13.05
N ILE A 226 11.18 -7.41 -13.83
CA ILE A 226 9.79 -7.18 -13.42
C ILE A 226 8.96 -8.43 -13.64
N VAL A 227 9.09 -9.08 -14.79
CA VAL A 227 8.14 -10.07 -15.28
C VAL A 227 8.48 -11.49 -14.81
N HIS A 228 9.76 -11.81 -14.58
CA HIS A 228 10.19 -13.16 -14.18
C HIS A 228 9.50 -13.65 -12.90
N ASN A 229 9.26 -12.76 -11.92
CA ASN A 229 8.59 -13.08 -10.66
C ASN A 229 7.29 -12.27 -10.47
N ALA A 230 6.54 -12.02 -11.57
CA ALA A 230 5.30 -11.27 -11.52
C ALA A 230 4.03 -12.13 -11.54
N ILE A 231 3.11 -11.80 -10.65
CA ILE A 231 1.72 -12.26 -10.69
C ILE A 231 0.92 -11.30 -11.56
N TRP A 232 0.46 -11.77 -12.72
CA TRP A 232 -0.36 -11.00 -13.64
C TRP A 232 -1.83 -11.11 -13.27
N VAL A 233 -2.48 -9.97 -13.06
CA VAL A 233 -3.90 -9.91 -12.68
C VAL A 233 -4.66 -9.05 -13.67
N PHE A 234 -5.59 -9.68 -14.38
CA PHE A 234 -6.52 -8.96 -15.22
C PHE A 234 -7.54 -8.22 -14.37
N SER A 235 -7.60 -6.91 -14.51
CA SER A 235 -8.49 -6.03 -13.72
C SER A 235 -9.94 -6.04 -14.18
N GLY A 236 -10.27 -6.80 -15.23
CA GLY A 236 -11.61 -7.04 -15.69
C GLY A 236 -12.06 -6.25 -16.91
N THR A 237 -13.23 -6.63 -17.44
CA THR A 237 -13.87 -6.08 -18.65
C THR A 237 -14.86 -4.94 -18.35
N LEU A 238 -15.31 -4.80 -17.10
CA LEU A 238 -16.32 -3.82 -16.70
C LEU A 238 -15.71 -2.44 -16.38
N ASN A 239 -16.31 -1.37 -16.90
CA ASN A 239 -15.91 0.00 -16.54
C ASN A 239 -16.52 0.37 -15.18
N MET A 240 -15.72 0.22 -14.13
CA MET A 240 -16.16 0.45 -12.74
C MET A 240 -16.59 1.88 -12.47
N ARG A 241 -16.04 2.87 -13.19
CA ARG A 241 -16.47 4.28 -13.02
C ARG A 241 -17.91 4.48 -13.51
N LYS A 242 -18.25 3.91 -14.68
CA LYS A 242 -19.61 3.97 -15.21
C LYS A 242 -20.58 3.15 -14.36
N TYR A 243 -20.16 1.95 -13.96
CA TYR A 243 -20.97 1.08 -13.10
C TYR A 243 -21.33 1.76 -11.77
N LEU A 244 -20.35 2.30 -11.06
CA LEU A 244 -20.58 2.98 -9.77
C LEU A 244 -21.42 4.25 -9.93
N ALA A 245 -21.30 4.97 -11.04
CA ALA A 245 -22.16 6.12 -11.32
C ALA A 245 -23.64 5.69 -11.47
N ASN A 246 -23.90 4.61 -12.22
CA ASN A 246 -25.26 4.10 -12.42
C ASN A 246 -25.88 3.52 -11.14
N VAL A 247 -25.08 2.84 -10.30
CA VAL A 247 -25.55 2.31 -9.01
C VAL A 247 -25.91 3.43 -8.03
N ASN A 248 -25.17 4.55 -8.06
CA ASN A 248 -25.42 5.69 -7.18
C ASN A 248 -26.54 6.62 -7.68
N ASN A 249 -26.91 6.55 -8.98
CA ASN A 249 -28.04 7.27 -9.58
C ASN A 249 -29.01 6.30 -10.29
N PRO A 250 -29.82 5.52 -9.56
CA PRO A 250 -30.73 4.53 -10.14
C PRO A 250 -31.96 5.13 -10.86
N PHE A 251 -32.12 6.46 -10.89
CA PHE A 251 -33.32 7.14 -11.43
C PHE A 251 -33.08 7.93 -12.73
N GLU A 252 -31.93 7.78 -13.39
CA GLU A 252 -31.61 8.46 -14.68
C GLU A 252 -31.53 7.50 -15.88
N SER A 253 -32.02 6.26 -15.76
CA SER A 253 -32.07 5.27 -16.85
C SER A 253 -33.50 4.98 -17.31
#